data_AF-A0A7Y2DBA4-F1
#
_entry.id   AF-A0A7Y2DBA4-F1
#
_cell.length_a   1.000
_cell.length_b   1.000
_cell.length_c   1.000
_cell.angle_alpha   90.00
_cell.angle_beta   90.00
_cell.angle_gamma   90.00
#
_symmetry.space_group_name_H-M   'P 1'
#
loop_
_entity.id
_entity.type
_entity.pdbx_description
1 polymer ?
#
loop_
_entity_poly.entity_id
_entity_poly.type
_entity_poly.pdbx_seq_one_letter_code
_entity_poly.pdbx_strand_id
1 'polypeptide(L)'
;MIRKTFLAFISIGIIAAGVSAQAFKFEGHNIILQVPSTQKSATCAIRYAPPSTQVKIRDLNPSTPLNLKPCNGSSSRLSFTGSSTASVRADSRSYQWCFQGEDATYEIEFAGDSFARNVRYIWPANLSANEDGYYNIKDFGAKGDGRSDDTLAIQSALAYMAHRNGGILRFPMGDYIVGGTPGFEGLAVPSGIVIEGVSGLHSGASTNNVKKSNASRITLRGTNRSLFKVGECTERVTFRDIELYAQNSNRTIGVEGSGAYISSQGFNFERVSFNNFYRGIHVQGLPQSNKQWQFDYVKIKDSRFIYNTDAGLFCDTRNSDWKIEGSLFITPRKTRSQNANAMHFERIGMVLIEDTYGGGFPNALGGTFINILDSGNVTVIGTQAEAMTNSLVYNAEGNQYAGDYSYPITFVNSIFSAPIIFKARRTFVSTGSFYAGDTFQAGPEVRVYSTGDRFCYDGFILKCQGRAKVNFDRATVVFMTGQPSEGGVQGHPTYFGTDVEFGMPIKVPSLNVNALPRGKPNGSLVYCANCRRDSTPCRGGGSGAPAMVVGGRWSCL
;
A
#
# COMPACT_ATOMS: atom_id res chain seq x y z
N MET A 1 9.66 85.47 -45.38
CA MET A 1 8.21 85.69 -45.26
C MET A 1 7.72 85.04 -43.96
N ILE A 2 7.50 85.87 -42.93
CA ILE A 2 6.45 85.84 -41.90
C ILE A 2 5.87 84.47 -41.45
N ARG A 3 6.06 84.08 -40.18
CA ARG A 3 5.05 83.98 -39.07
C ARG A 3 5.61 83.13 -37.90
N LYS A 4 5.83 83.75 -36.74
CA LYS A 4 4.99 83.76 -35.50
C LYS A 4 5.29 82.63 -34.49
N THR A 5 5.90 83.08 -33.40
CA THR A 5 5.85 82.66 -31.98
C THR A 5 4.68 81.77 -31.56
N PHE A 6 4.94 80.81 -30.65
CA PHE A 6 4.23 80.66 -29.36
C PHE A 6 4.99 79.67 -28.45
N LEU A 7 5.48 80.16 -27.30
CA LEU A 7 5.86 79.34 -26.15
C LEU A 7 4.59 78.82 -25.49
N ALA A 8 4.50 77.51 -25.27
CA ALA A 8 3.48 76.90 -24.41
C ALA A 8 4.17 76.18 -23.25
N PHE A 9 3.96 76.70 -22.04
CA PHE A 9 4.27 76.04 -20.78
C PHE A 9 3.45 74.75 -20.67
N ILE A 10 4.11 73.59 -20.54
CA ILE A 10 3.46 72.35 -20.14
C ILE A 10 3.71 72.19 -18.64
N SER A 11 2.66 72.50 -17.87
CA SER A 11 2.54 72.18 -16.45
C SER A 11 2.58 70.67 -16.26
N ILE A 12 3.57 70.20 -15.50
CA ILE A 12 3.68 68.81 -15.03
C ILE A 12 2.57 68.58 -14.01
N GLY A 13 1.45 68.03 -14.48
CA GLY A 13 0.43 67.44 -13.63
C GLY A 13 0.92 66.09 -13.13
N ILE A 14 1.38 66.04 -11.88
CA ILE A 14 1.58 64.78 -11.16
C ILE A 14 0.18 64.19 -10.95
N ILE A 15 -0.25 63.32 -11.85
CA ILE A 15 -1.34 62.40 -11.58
C ILE A 15 -0.75 61.35 -10.64
N ALA A 16 -0.93 61.56 -9.33
CA ALA A 16 -0.81 60.49 -8.36
C ALA A 16 -1.91 59.47 -8.69
N ALA A 17 -1.59 58.53 -9.59
CA ALA A 17 -2.33 57.29 -9.71
C ALA A 17 -2.20 56.59 -8.37
N GLY A 18 -3.23 56.73 -7.52
CA GLY A 18 -3.38 55.90 -6.35
C GLY A 18 -3.39 54.46 -6.84
N VAL A 19 -2.27 53.77 -6.63
CA VAL A 19 -2.19 52.33 -6.79
C VAL A 19 -3.18 51.78 -5.77
N SER A 20 -4.36 51.41 -6.23
CA SER A 20 -5.29 50.60 -5.45
C SER A 20 -4.54 49.32 -5.11
N ALA A 21 -3.99 49.22 -3.90
CA ALA A 21 -3.43 47.98 -3.37
C ALA A 21 -4.50 46.89 -3.55
N GLN A 22 -4.19 45.86 -4.33
CA GLN A 22 -5.10 44.76 -4.56
C GLN A 22 -5.32 44.04 -3.23
N ALA A 23 -6.53 44.12 -2.69
CA ALA A 23 -6.86 43.43 -1.44
C ALA A 23 -7.13 41.95 -1.72
N PHE A 24 -6.28 41.07 -1.21
CA PHE A 24 -6.44 39.63 -1.28
C PHE A 24 -7.50 39.18 -0.27
N LYS A 25 -8.38 38.25 -0.67
CA LYS A 25 -9.36 37.63 0.22
C LYS A 25 -8.80 36.33 0.79
N PHE A 26 -9.02 36.12 2.09
CA PHE A 26 -8.66 34.92 2.83
C PHE A 26 -9.89 34.39 3.52
N GLU A 27 -10.16 33.10 3.37
CA GLU A 27 -11.20 32.40 4.12
C GLU A 27 -10.77 30.97 4.48
N GLY A 28 -11.36 30.47 5.56
CA GLY A 28 -11.04 29.15 6.10
C GLY A 28 -11.93 28.77 7.27
N HIS A 29 -11.69 27.57 7.81
CA HIS A 29 -12.24 27.14 9.09
C HIS A 29 -11.10 26.90 10.09
N ASN A 30 -11.42 26.78 11.37
CA ASN A 30 -10.45 26.42 12.42
C ASN A 30 -10.11 24.93 12.37
N ILE A 31 -9.51 24.48 11.26
CA ILE A 31 -9.26 23.07 10.97
C ILE A 31 -8.13 22.53 11.86
N ILE A 32 -8.45 21.51 12.64
CA ILE A 32 -7.48 20.71 13.35
C ILE A 32 -7.24 19.45 12.51
N LEU A 33 -6.05 19.36 11.91
CA LEU A 33 -5.65 18.23 11.07
C LEU A 33 -4.56 17.41 11.79
N GLN A 34 -4.99 16.38 12.52
CA GLN A 34 -4.12 15.54 13.35
C GLN A 34 -4.75 14.16 13.52
N VAL A 35 -3.96 13.08 13.43
CA VAL A 35 -4.43 11.70 13.64
C VAL A 35 -4.33 11.32 15.12
N PRO A 36 -5.45 11.12 15.83
CA PRO A 36 -5.44 10.62 17.21
C PRO A 36 -5.06 9.13 17.25
N SER A 37 -4.32 8.74 18.29
CA SER A 37 -3.96 7.32 18.54
C SER A 37 -4.49 6.78 19.88
N THR A 38 -5.01 7.66 20.74
CA THR A 38 -5.45 7.35 22.12
C THR A 38 -6.93 7.70 22.35
N GLN A 39 -7.68 7.96 21.28
CA GLN A 39 -9.11 8.27 21.33
C GLN A 39 -9.91 7.11 21.92
N LYS A 40 -10.90 7.45 22.76
CA LYS A 40 -11.81 6.50 23.42
C LYS A 40 -13.18 6.39 22.76
N SER A 41 -13.39 7.18 21.72
CA SER A 41 -14.61 7.23 20.92
C SER A 41 -14.23 7.62 19.49
N ALA A 42 -15.17 7.43 18.57
CA ALA A 42 -15.08 7.90 17.19
C ALA A 42 -14.51 9.32 17.10
N THR A 43 -13.36 9.46 16.43
CA THR A 43 -12.64 10.74 16.33
C THR A 43 -11.92 10.83 14.98
N CYS A 44 -12.48 11.59 14.05
CA CYS A 44 -11.92 11.80 12.72
C CYS A 44 -10.57 12.53 12.76
N ALA A 45 -9.73 12.33 11.74
CA ALA A 45 -8.45 13.04 11.58
C ALA A 45 -8.61 14.56 11.38
N ILE A 46 -9.73 14.97 10.77
CA ILE A 46 -10.12 16.38 10.57
C ILE A 46 -11.17 16.73 11.61
N ARG A 47 -10.93 17.82 12.35
CA ARG A 47 -11.86 18.36 13.35
C ARG A 47 -11.87 19.88 13.25
N TYR A 48 -12.80 20.53 13.94
CA TYR A 48 -12.95 21.99 13.92
C TYR A 48 -12.91 22.53 15.34
N ALA A 49 -12.04 23.50 15.60
CA ALA A 49 -12.08 24.22 16.86
C ALA A 49 -13.37 25.07 16.93
N PRO A 50 -13.95 25.30 18.13
CA PRO A 50 -15.18 26.08 18.28
C PRO A 50 -15.08 27.49 17.66
N PRO A 51 -16.20 28.10 17.20
CA PRO A 51 -16.16 29.46 16.65
C PRO A 51 -15.74 30.53 17.66
N SER A 52 -15.85 30.24 18.96
CA SER A 52 -15.36 31.09 20.04
C SER A 52 -13.82 31.17 20.11
N THR A 53 -13.11 30.21 19.50
CA THR A 53 -11.65 30.18 19.44
C THR A 53 -11.12 31.38 18.66
N GLN A 54 -10.20 32.11 19.28
CA GLN A 54 -9.53 33.23 18.63
C GLN A 54 -8.52 32.73 17.61
N VAL A 55 -8.62 33.26 16.39
CA VAL A 55 -7.68 33.04 15.29
C VAL A 55 -6.74 34.23 15.25
N LYS A 56 -5.47 34.01 15.57
CA LYS A 56 -4.41 35.03 15.44
C LYS A 56 -3.91 35.03 14.01
N ILE A 57 -3.83 36.22 13.42
CA ILE A 57 -3.30 36.46 12.09
C ILE A 57 -2.01 37.24 12.26
N ARG A 58 -0.90 36.71 11.75
CA ARG A 58 0.40 37.36 11.79
C ARG A 58 0.86 37.70 10.39
N ASP A 59 1.37 38.92 10.26
CA ASP A 59 2.04 39.36 9.06
C ASP A 59 3.40 38.66 8.93
N LEU A 60 3.66 38.13 7.73
CA LEU A 60 4.94 37.50 7.39
C LEU A 60 5.85 38.45 6.61
N ASN A 61 5.32 39.57 6.11
CA ASN A 61 6.05 40.55 5.34
C ASN A 61 6.25 41.83 6.18
N PRO A 62 7.43 42.05 6.77
CA PRO A 62 7.67 43.26 7.57
C PRO A 62 7.74 44.54 6.72
N SER A 63 7.73 44.43 5.39
CA SER A 63 7.82 45.57 4.47
C SER A 63 6.46 46.21 4.17
N THR A 64 5.36 45.54 4.53
CA THR A 64 3.98 46.00 4.37
C THR A 64 3.34 46.22 5.74
N PRO A 65 2.47 47.23 5.88
CA PRO A 65 1.72 47.42 7.11
C PRO A 65 0.59 46.40 7.20
N LEU A 66 0.33 45.86 8.40
CA LEU A 66 -0.82 44.99 8.60
C LEU A 66 -2.14 45.77 8.49
N ASN A 67 -2.75 45.74 7.30
CA ASN A 67 -4.03 46.36 7.01
C ASN A 67 -5.07 45.29 6.65
N LEU A 68 -5.87 44.90 7.64
CA LEU A 68 -6.88 43.85 7.46
C LEU A 68 -8.30 44.40 7.56
N LYS A 69 -9.21 43.87 6.72
CA LYS A 69 -10.65 44.15 6.77
C LYS A 69 -11.45 42.86 6.93
N PRO A 70 -12.46 42.78 7.79
CA PRO A 70 -13.28 41.57 7.89
C PRO A 70 -14.14 41.41 6.63
N CYS A 71 -14.48 40.17 6.26
CA CYS A 71 -15.46 39.88 5.22
C CYS A 71 -16.55 38.91 5.70
N ASN A 72 -17.60 38.72 4.88
CA ASN A 72 -18.69 37.80 5.17
C ASN A 72 -18.14 36.40 5.45
N GLY A 73 -18.53 35.84 6.59
CA GLY A 73 -17.97 34.59 7.11
C GLY A 73 -17.33 34.74 8.49
N SER A 74 -17.03 35.95 8.99
CA SER A 74 -16.51 36.17 10.35
C SER A 74 -17.59 36.66 11.34
N SER A 75 -17.54 36.23 12.61
CA SER A 75 -18.50 36.66 13.66
C SER A 75 -18.24 38.05 14.24
N SER A 76 -17.04 38.62 14.06
CA SER A 76 -16.58 39.77 14.84
C SER A 76 -15.60 40.68 14.11
N ARG A 77 -15.52 41.94 14.57
CA ARG A 77 -14.53 42.93 14.13
C ARG A 77 -13.12 42.41 14.40
N LEU A 78 -12.21 42.66 13.46
CA LEU A 78 -10.78 42.40 13.65
C LEU A 78 -10.27 43.18 14.88
N SER A 79 -9.47 42.51 15.71
CA SER A 79 -8.80 43.12 16.87
C SER A 79 -7.29 43.10 16.65
N PHE A 80 -6.69 44.29 16.58
CA PHE A 80 -5.25 44.47 16.36
C PHE A 80 -4.52 44.52 17.69
N THR A 81 -3.52 43.67 17.87
CA THR A 81 -2.74 43.55 19.13
C THR A 81 -1.28 43.98 18.96
N GLY A 82 -0.93 44.56 17.80
CA GLY A 82 0.40 45.07 17.46
C GLY A 82 0.45 45.50 15.99
N SER A 83 1.63 45.94 15.52
CA SER A 83 1.84 46.36 14.13
C SER A 83 1.83 45.22 13.11
N SER A 84 2.00 43.97 13.56
CA SER A 84 2.09 42.77 12.73
C SER A 84 1.18 41.64 13.20
N THR A 85 0.23 41.90 14.10
CA THR A 85 -0.68 40.87 14.60
C THR A 85 -2.10 41.41 14.79
N ALA A 86 -3.05 40.67 14.23
CA ALA A 86 -4.47 40.86 14.42
C ALA A 86 -5.14 39.55 14.86
N SER A 87 -6.42 39.63 15.19
CA SER A 87 -7.21 38.45 15.50
C SER A 87 -8.64 38.57 15.03
N VAL A 88 -9.22 37.43 14.68
CA VAL A 88 -10.60 37.28 14.24
C VAL A 88 -11.20 36.05 14.92
N ARG A 89 -12.53 35.93 14.92
CA ARG A 89 -13.24 34.71 15.27
C ARG A 89 -14.13 34.26 14.14
N ALA A 90 -14.32 32.95 14.08
CA ALA A 90 -15.20 32.37 13.09
C ALA A 90 -16.67 32.74 13.35
N ASP A 91 -17.48 32.81 12.29
CA ASP A 91 -18.93 32.92 12.40
C ASP A 91 -19.54 31.70 13.10
N SER A 92 -20.53 31.92 13.95
CA SER A 92 -21.10 30.86 14.80
C SER A 92 -21.99 29.88 14.04
N ARG A 93 -22.46 30.24 12.84
CA ARG A 93 -23.32 29.36 12.02
C ARG A 93 -22.51 28.60 10.99
N SER A 94 -21.59 29.27 10.31
CA SER A 94 -20.79 28.70 9.23
C SER A 94 -19.47 28.10 9.69
N TYR A 95 -18.98 28.42 10.91
CA TYR A 95 -17.66 28.02 11.42
C TYR A 95 -16.48 28.54 10.58
N GLN A 96 -16.76 29.47 9.66
CA GLN A 96 -15.76 30.07 8.79
C GLN A 96 -15.17 31.30 9.44
N TRP A 97 -13.98 31.71 9.03
CA TRP A 97 -13.46 33.04 9.23
C TRP A 97 -13.09 33.60 7.85
N CYS A 98 -13.14 34.93 7.73
CA CYS A 98 -12.89 35.66 6.50
C CYS A 98 -12.27 37.02 6.81
N PHE A 99 -11.18 37.36 6.09
CA PHE A 99 -10.63 38.70 6.07
C PHE A 99 -10.02 39.05 4.70
N GLN A 100 -9.79 40.33 4.47
CA GLN A 100 -9.05 40.86 3.33
C GLN A 100 -7.75 41.48 3.85
N GLY A 101 -6.65 41.30 3.13
CA GLY A 101 -5.34 41.85 3.46
C GLY A 101 -4.56 42.30 2.22
N GLU A 102 -3.45 43.01 2.42
CA GLU A 102 -2.61 43.54 1.35
C GLU A 102 -1.53 42.55 0.89
N ASP A 103 -1.10 41.64 1.77
CA ASP A 103 -0.14 40.60 1.44
C ASP A 103 -0.81 39.37 0.87
N ALA A 104 -0.07 38.61 0.07
CA ALA A 104 -0.56 37.37 -0.55
C ALA A 104 -0.60 36.18 0.42
N THR A 105 0.01 36.28 1.61
CA THR A 105 0.13 35.19 2.58
C THR A 105 0.17 35.72 4.01
N TYR A 106 -0.52 35.06 4.93
CA TYR A 106 -0.46 35.33 6.37
C TYR A 106 -0.24 34.04 7.16
N GLU A 107 0.37 34.13 8.34
CA GLU A 107 0.35 33.01 9.29
C GLU A 107 -0.94 33.08 10.12
N ILE A 108 -1.57 31.92 10.28
CA ILE A 108 -2.78 31.75 11.08
C ILE A 108 -2.50 30.78 12.22
N GLU A 109 -2.80 31.19 13.45
CA GLU A 109 -2.56 30.42 14.68
C GLU A 109 -3.82 30.40 15.56
N PHE A 110 -4.19 29.22 16.07
CA PHE A 110 -5.30 29.08 17.02
C PHE A 110 -5.09 27.91 17.98
N ALA A 111 -5.79 27.92 19.11
CA ALA A 111 -5.83 26.79 20.03
C ALA A 111 -6.65 25.65 19.41
N GLY A 112 -6.08 24.46 19.35
CA GLY A 112 -6.76 23.26 18.89
C GLY A 112 -7.47 22.52 20.03
N ASP A 113 -7.39 21.20 20.02
CA ASP A 113 -8.12 20.31 20.93
C ASP A 113 -7.18 19.49 21.82
N SER A 114 -7.72 18.48 22.51
CA SER A 114 -6.96 17.58 23.36
C SER A 114 -5.89 16.75 22.63
N PHE A 115 -5.97 16.64 21.31
CA PHE A 115 -5.03 15.90 20.47
C PHE A 115 -4.03 16.81 19.74
N ALA A 116 -4.37 18.09 19.54
CA ALA A 116 -3.51 19.08 18.92
C ALA A 116 -3.65 20.43 19.65
N ARG A 117 -2.72 20.74 20.57
CA ARG A 117 -2.84 21.92 21.46
C ARG A 117 -2.86 23.26 20.73
N ASN A 118 -1.84 23.52 19.91
CA ASN A 118 -1.73 24.75 19.12
C ASN A 118 -1.61 24.37 17.65
N VAL A 119 -2.44 24.99 16.82
CA VAL A 119 -2.47 24.78 15.38
C VAL A 119 -1.96 26.03 14.69
N ARG A 120 -1.14 25.84 13.66
CA ARG A 120 -0.52 26.93 12.90
C ARG A 120 -0.42 26.56 11.43
N TYR A 121 -0.76 27.51 10.56
CA TYR A 121 -0.69 27.36 9.11
C TYR A 121 -0.17 28.64 8.44
N ILE A 122 0.49 28.49 7.30
CA ILE A 122 0.71 29.56 6.32
C ILE A 122 -0.48 29.55 5.36
N TRP A 123 -1.30 30.58 5.41
CA TRP A 123 -2.52 30.67 4.63
C TRP A 123 -2.32 31.62 3.44
N PRO A 124 -2.30 31.12 2.20
CA PRO A 124 -2.25 31.97 1.03
C PRO A 124 -3.60 32.62 0.75
N ALA A 125 -3.56 33.68 -0.04
CA ALA A 125 -4.73 34.30 -0.62
C ALA A 125 -5.57 33.27 -1.36
N ASN A 126 -6.88 33.49 -1.44
CA ASN A 126 -7.75 32.68 -2.26
C ASN A 126 -7.26 32.71 -3.72
N LEU A 127 -7.08 31.52 -4.30
CA LEU A 127 -6.75 31.37 -5.70
C LEU A 127 -7.88 31.89 -6.59
N SER A 128 -7.57 32.16 -7.85
CA SER A 128 -8.59 32.51 -8.83
C SER A 128 -9.54 31.32 -9.06
N ALA A 129 -10.79 31.57 -9.44
CA ALA A 129 -11.77 30.51 -9.69
C ALA A 129 -11.32 29.48 -10.75
N ASN A 130 -10.36 29.83 -11.60
CA ASN A 130 -9.80 28.96 -12.63
C ASN A 130 -8.71 28.00 -12.11
N GLU A 131 -8.21 28.22 -10.89
CA GLU A 131 -7.17 27.40 -10.24
C GLU A 131 -7.73 26.53 -9.11
N ASP A 132 -9.03 26.66 -8.81
CA ASP A 132 -9.70 25.84 -7.81
C ASP A 132 -9.54 24.34 -8.12
N GLY A 133 -9.05 23.60 -7.12
CA GLY A 133 -8.79 22.16 -7.22
C GLY A 133 -7.37 21.76 -7.63
N TYR A 134 -6.50 22.71 -8.03
CA TYR A 134 -5.08 22.46 -8.32
C TYR A 134 -4.18 23.39 -7.52
N TYR A 135 -3.40 22.83 -6.60
CA TYR A 135 -2.59 23.61 -5.67
C TYR A 135 -1.11 23.29 -5.86
N ASN A 136 -0.26 24.31 -6.00
CA ASN A 136 1.19 24.11 -6.04
C ASN A 136 1.74 24.26 -4.62
N ILE A 137 2.54 23.28 -4.17
CA ILE A 137 3.11 23.31 -2.82
C ILE A 137 3.98 24.56 -2.57
N LYS A 138 4.53 25.18 -3.62
CA LYS A 138 5.34 26.40 -3.52
C LYS A 138 4.52 27.63 -3.14
N ASP A 139 3.22 27.65 -3.40
CA ASP A 139 2.32 28.74 -3.02
C ASP A 139 2.14 28.80 -1.48
N PHE A 140 2.45 27.71 -0.78
CA PHE A 140 2.44 27.60 0.67
C PHE A 140 3.82 27.84 1.29
N GLY A 141 4.80 28.29 0.49
CA GLY A 141 6.15 28.63 0.96
C GLY A 141 7.16 27.47 0.96
N ALA A 142 6.81 26.31 0.39
CA ALA A 142 7.76 25.21 0.27
C ALA A 142 8.86 25.54 -0.74
N LYS A 143 10.11 25.23 -0.38
CA LYS A 143 11.29 25.51 -1.21
C LYS A 143 11.69 24.33 -2.07
N GLY A 144 11.64 23.11 -1.53
CA GLY A 144 12.07 21.90 -2.26
C GLY A 144 13.56 21.91 -2.61
N ASP A 145 14.39 22.57 -1.80
CA ASP A 145 15.82 22.79 -2.04
C ASP A 145 16.72 21.71 -1.40
N GLY A 146 16.13 20.66 -0.81
CA GLY A 146 16.83 19.59 -0.11
C GLY A 146 17.44 20.00 1.24
N ARG A 147 17.14 21.21 1.75
CA ARG A 147 17.73 21.76 2.98
C ARG A 147 16.72 22.37 3.93
N SER A 148 15.84 23.22 3.40
CA SER A 148 14.82 23.95 4.14
C SER A 148 13.73 23.00 4.63
N ASP A 149 13.23 23.21 5.85
CA ASP A 149 12.13 22.42 6.39
C ASP A 149 10.79 22.90 5.79
N ASP A 150 10.23 22.10 4.89
CA ASP A 150 8.97 22.35 4.18
C ASP A 150 7.75 21.78 4.95
N THR A 151 7.94 21.30 6.18
CA THR A 151 6.86 20.70 7.00
C THR A 151 5.64 21.61 7.12
N LEU A 152 5.83 22.88 7.52
CA LEU A 152 4.71 23.79 7.75
C LEU A 152 3.98 24.13 6.45
N ALA A 153 4.70 24.28 5.34
CA ALA A 153 4.09 24.53 4.02
C ALA A 153 3.18 23.37 3.60
N ILE A 154 3.65 22.12 3.76
CA ILE A 154 2.85 20.94 3.42
C ILE A 154 1.66 20.76 4.36
N GLN A 155 1.84 20.96 5.67
CA GLN A 155 0.72 20.94 6.63
C GLN A 155 -0.36 21.97 6.28
N SER A 156 0.07 23.17 5.86
CA SER A 156 -0.82 24.26 5.50
C SER A 156 -1.58 23.97 4.21
N ALA A 157 -0.91 23.41 3.20
CA ALA A 157 -1.55 22.99 1.96
C ALA A 157 -2.65 21.95 2.21
N LEU A 158 -2.36 20.94 3.03
CA LEU A 158 -3.34 19.91 3.38
C LEU A 158 -4.55 20.49 4.12
N ALA A 159 -4.34 21.39 5.09
CA ALA A 159 -5.44 22.06 5.79
C ALA A 159 -6.26 22.98 4.87
N TYR A 160 -5.59 23.72 3.97
CA TYR A 160 -6.22 24.59 2.98
C TYR A 160 -7.09 23.79 2.00
N MET A 161 -6.64 22.61 1.58
CA MET A 161 -7.40 21.70 0.73
C MET A 161 -8.55 21.03 1.48
N ALA A 162 -8.37 20.68 2.76
CA ALA A 162 -9.44 20.15 3.60
C ALA A 162 -10.62 21.13 3.68
N HIS A 163 -10.34 22.43 3.78
CA HIS A 163 -11.37 23.47 3.72
C HIS A 163 -12.14 23.47 2.38
N ARG A 164 -11.46 23.15 1.28
CA ARG A 164 -11.98 23.20 -0.10
C ARG A 164 -12.46 21.86 -0.63
N ASN A 165 -12.68 20.88 0.26
CA ASN A 165 -13.17 19.56 -0.08
C ASN A 165 -12.23 18.77 -1.03
N GLY A 166 -10.91 18.97 -0.88
CA GLY A 166 -9.87 18.21 -1.57
C GLY A 166 -9.29 18.89 -2.82
N GLY A 167 -8.79 18.08 -3.74
CA GLY A 167 -8.11 18.52 -4.97
C GLY A 167 -6.74 17.86 -5.17
N ILE A 168 -5.94 18.41 -6.08
CA ILE A 168 -4.60 17.91 -6.42
C ILE A 168 -3.53 18.86 -5.87
N LEU A 169 -2.68 18.36 -4.96
CA LEU A 169 -1.49 19.02 -4.47
C LEU A 169 -0.28 18.59 -5.29
N ARG A 170 0.25 19.53 -6.09
CA ARG A 170 1.39 19.30 -6.96
C ARG A 170 2.70 19.61 -6.27
N PHE A 171 3.65 18.70 -6.43
CA PHE A 171 5.04 18.82 -6.05
C PHE A 171 5.88 18.93 -7.33
N PRO A 172 6.25 20.14 -7.76
CA PRO A 172 7.23 20.33 -8.83
C PRO A 172 8.57 19.66 -8.51
N MET A 173 9.52 19.74 -9.46
CA MET A 173 10.86 19.23 -9.19
C MET A 173 11.47 19.91 -7.95
N GLY A 174 11.94 19.08 -7.01
CA GLY A 174 12.48 19.49 -5.72
C GLY A 174 12.62 18.31 -4.76
N ASP A 175 13.43 18.52 -3.72
CA ASP A 175 13.53 17.65 -2.56
C ASP A 175 12.96 18.37 -1.33
N TYR A 176 11.76 17.98 -0.95
CA TYR A 176 10.96 18.64 0.08
C TYR A 176 11.21 17.96 1.43
N ILE A 177 12.02 18.62 2.26
CA ILE A 177 12.44 18.06 3.53
C ILE A 177 11.35 18.29 4.58
N VAL A 178 11.02 17.26 5.36
CA VAL A 178 10.08 17.38 6.48
C VAL A 178 10.62 16.76 7.77
N GLY A 179 10.02 17.13 8.90
CA GLY A 179 10.33 16.59 10.22
C GLY A 179 11.35 17.39 11.03
N GLY A 180 11.76 18.58 10.58
CA GLY A 180 12.56 19.51 11.38
C GLY A 180 11.77 20.24 12.46
N THR A 181 10.44 20.29 12.32
CA THR A 181 9.53 20.96 13.25
C THR A 181 9.46 20.21 14.59
N PRO A 182 9.61 20.89 15.75
CA PRO A 182 9.51 20.26 17.06
C PRO A 182 8.16 19.56 17.27
N GLY A 183 8.20 18.34 17.81
CA GLY A 183 6.99 17.54 18.03
C GLY A 183 6.35 16.98 16.76
N PHE A 184 7.03 17.03 15.61
CA PHE A 184 6.53 16.41 14.38
C PHE A 184 6.41 14.88 14.52
N GLU A 185 5.19 14.39 14.35
CA GLU A 185 4.88 12.95 14.34
C GLU A 185 4.50 12.42 12.94
N GLY A 186 4.09 13.31 12.04
CA GLY A 186 3.72 13.01 10.66
C GLY A 186 2.70 14.00 10.10
N LEU A 187 2.60 14.07 8.77
CA LEU A 187 1.63 14.90 8.06
C LEU A 187 0.27 14.21 8.01
N ALA A 188 -0.72 14.71 8.75
CA ALA A 188 -2.07 14.16 8.71
C ALA A 188 -2.73 14.46 7.35
N VAL A 189 -3.32 13.44 6.74
CA VAL A 189 -3.86 13.47 5.38
C VAL A 189 -5.38 13.59 5.42
N PRO A 190 -5.98 14.66 4.85
CA PRO A 190 -7.43 14.79 4.74
C PRO A 190 -8.03 14.00 3.57
N SER A 191 -9.36 13.87 3.55
CA SER A 191 -10.11 13.22 2.48
C SER A 191 -10.03 13.98 1.14
N GLY A 192 -10.20 13.25 0.04
CA GLY A 192 -10.39 13.82 -1.29
C GLY A 192 -9.15 14.41 -1.94
N ILE A 193 -7.96 14.15 -1.40
CA ILE A 193 -6.72 14.70 -1.93
C ILE A 193 -5.99 13.76 -2.88
N VAL A 194 -5.28 14.36 -3.83
CA VAL A 194 -4.24 13.72 -4.63
C VAL A 194 -2.91 14.42 -4.33
N ILE A 195 -1.92 13.68 -3.85
CA ILE A 195 -0.53 14.15 -3.74
C ILE A 195 0.20 13.70 -5.00
N GLU A 196 0.58 14.65 -5.85
CA GLU A 196 1.12 14.42 -7.18
C GLU A 196 2.53 15.01 -7.30
N GLY A 197 3.52 14.18 -7.61
CA GLY A 197 4.84 14.64 -8.04
C GLY A 197 4.97 14.68 -9.57
N VAL A 198 6.19 14.94 -10.06
CA VAL A 198 6.48 14.91 -11.50
C VAL A 198 6.95 13.54 -12.02
N SER A 199 7.36 12.62 -11.14
CA SER A 199 7.87 11.29 -11.51
C SER A 199 7.95 10.31 -10.34
N GLY A 200 7.58 9.05 -10.57
CA GLY A 200 7.60 7.98 -9.57
C GLY A 200 8.89 7.18 -9.39
N LEU A 201 9.99 7.55 -10.05
CA LEU A 201 11.27 6.82 -9.95
C LEU A 201 11.83 6.87 -8.52
N HIS A 202 12.70 5.96 -8.11
CA HIS A 202 13.39 6.11 -6.82
C HIS A 202 14.77 6.73 -7.03
N SER A 203 15.26 7.43 -6.02
CA SER A 203 16.63 7.93 -5.94
C SER A 203 17.61 6.77 -6.07
N GLY A 204 18.56 6.90 -6.99
CA GLY A 204 19.55 5.87 -7.28
C GLY A 204 19.05 4.72 -8.16
N ALA A 205 17.88 4.85 -8.82
CA ALA A 205 17.42 3.87 -9.79
C ALA A 205 18.44 3.67 -10.92
N SER A 206 18.61 2.41 -11.34
CA SER A 206 19.50 1.99 -12.43
C SER A 206 18.95 2.32 -13.83
N THR A 207 18.49 3.55 -14.04
CA THR A 207 18.00 4.05 -15.34
C THR A 207 19.09 4.80 -16.11
N ASN A 208 20.23 5.08 -15.47
CA ASN A 208 21.36 5.79 -16.05
C ASN A 208 22.67 5.38 -15.32
N ASN A 209 23.81 5.47 -16.01
CA ASN A 209 25.14 5.25 -15.42
C ASN A 209 25.52 6.32 -14.38
N VAL A 210 24.78 7.43 -14.33
CA VAL A 210 24.92 8.46 -13.30
C VAL A 210 23.81 8.32 -12.26
N LYS A 211 24.19 8.10 -11.00
CA LYS A 211 23.24 8.11 -9.88
C LYS A 211 22.65 9.50 -9.71
N LYS A 212 21.32 9.60 -9.72
CA LYS A 212 20.57 10.84 -9.49
C LYS A 212 19.53 10.64 -8.40
N SER A 213 19.22 11.72 -7.67
CA SER A 213 17.99 11.79 -6.88
C SER A 213 16.78 11.76 -7.81
N ASN A 214 15.62 11.33 -7.30
CA ASN A 214 14.37 11.57 -8.01
C ASN A 214 14.14 13.09 -8.17
N ALA A 215 13.49 13.47 -9.26
CA ALA A 215 13.20 14.86 -9.58
C ALA A 215 12.19 15.52 -8.61
N SER A 216 11.22 14.77 -8.08
CA SER A 216 10.21 15.18 -7.11
C SER A 216 10.14 14.19 -5.95
N ARG A 217 10.68 14.59 -4.80
CA ARG A 217 10.81 13.74 -3.61
C ARG A 217 10.37 14.46 -2.35
N ILE A 218 9.70 13.76 -1.44
CA ILE A 218 9.48 14.21 -0.06
C ILE A 218 10.35 13.38 0.86
N THR A 219 11.22 14.07 1.62
CA THR A 219 12.24 13.44 2.45
C THR A 219 11.93 13.63 3.93
N LEU A 220 11.73 12.51 4.64
CA LEU A 220 11.56 12.47 6.08
C LEU A 220 12.90 12.51 6.82
N ARG A 221 13.05 13.48 7.73
CA ARG A 221 14.17 13.58 8.68
C ARG A 221 13.80 13.01 10.05
N GLY A 222 14.78 12.39 10.69
CA GLY A 222 14.66 11.87 12.05
C GLY A 222 14.31 10.38 12.10
N THR A 223 13.88 9.92 13.27
CA THR A 223 13.57 8.52 13.58
C THR A 223 12.24 8.45 14.34
N ASN A 224 11.67 7.24 14.46
CA ASN A 224 10.46 6.96 15.26
C ASN A 224 9.28 7.91 14.94
N ARG A 225 8.95 8.01 13.66
CA ARG A 225 7.91 8.93 13.14
C ARG A 225 7.48 8.53 11.74
N SER A 226 6.37 9.08 11.30
CA SER A 226 5.80 8.80 10.00
C SER A 226 5.95 10.02 9.09
N LEU A 227 6.05 9.81 7.78
CA LEU A 227 6.02 10.91 6.83
C LEU A 227 4.58 11.40 6.68
N PHE A 228 3.66 10.49 6.34
CA PHE A 228 2.22 10.76 6.31
C PHE A 228 1.47 9.90 7.34
N LYS A 229 0.39 10.46 7.88
CA LYS A 229 -0.55 9.76 8.77
C LYS A 229 -1.97 9.86 8.22
N VAL A 230 -2.67 8.73 8.22
CA VAL A 230 -4.08 8.59 7.88
C VAL A 230 -4.82 8.13 9.13
N GLY A 231 -5.87 8.86 9.47
CA GLY A 231 -6.73 8.55 10.62
C GLY A 231 -8.15 8.21 10.21
N GLU A 232 -9.00 8.00 11.21
CA GLU A 232 -10.44 7.74 11.02
C GLU A 232 -11.12 8.82 10.14
N CYS A 233 -12.19 8.41 9.46
CA CYS A 233 -12.99 9.26 8.56
C CYS A 233 -12.25 9.80 7.32
N THR A 234 -11.13 9.19 6.93
CA THR A 234 -10.38 9.60 5.74
C THR A 234 -10.82 8.80 4.52
N GLU A 235 -11.21 9.48 3.45
CA GLU A 235 -11.68 8.83 2.22
C GLU A 235 -11.05 9.40 0.95
N ARG A 236 -10.89 8.56 -0.07
CA ARG A 236 -10.50 8.95 -1.44
C ARG A 236 -9.18 9.72 -1.48
N VAL A 237 -8.10 9.08 -1.04
CA VAL A 237 -6.74 9.64 -1.05
C VAL A 237 -5.93 8.95 -2.13
N THR A 238 -5.20 9.74 -2.93
CA THR A 238 -4.27 9.21 -3.93
C THR A 238 -2.87 9.81 -3.75
N PHE A 239 -1.85 8.97 -3.82
CA PHE A 239 -0.47 9.39 -4.00
C PHE A 239 -0.02 8.93 -5.39
N ARG A 240 0.59 9.82 -6.18
CA ARG A 240 1.11 9.43 -7.49
C ARG A 240 2.36 10.18 -7.92
N ASP A 241 3.15 9.50 -8.75
CA ASP A 241 4.28 10.08 -9.47
C ASP A 241 5.29 10.78 -8.55
N ILE A 242 5.59 10.19 -7.40
CA ILE A 242 6.45 10.80 -6.38
C ILE A 242 7.32 9.78 -5.66
N GLU A 243 8.51 10.20 -5.24
CA GLU A 243 9.31 9.45 -4.27
C GLU A 243 9.04 9.94 -2.84
N LEU A 244 8.73 9.00 -1.96
CA LEU A 244 8.79 9.14 -0.52
C LEU A 244 10.10 8.52 -0.05
N TYR A 245 10.88 9.27 0.72
CA TYR A 245 12.20 8.85 1.15
C TYR A 245 12.41 9.13 2.64
N ALA A 246 13.03 8.20 3.36
CA ALA A 246 13.53 8.46 4.70
C ALA A 246 15.06 8.60 4.70
N GLN A 247 15.57 9.64 5.35
CA GLN A 247 17.02 9.79 5.57
C GLN A 247 17.56 8.71 6.52
N ASN A 248 16.71 8.21 7.42
CA ASN A 248 17.05 7.19 8.38
C ASN A 248 15.89 6.18 8.47
N SER A 249 16.20 4.90 8.37
CA SER A 249 15.24 3.79 8.39
C SER A 249 14.87 3.32 9.79
N ASN A 250 15.36 3.96 10.86
CA ASN A 250 15.06 3.54 12.23
C ASN A 250 13.64 3.95 12.64
N ARG A 251 12.72 2.98 12.62
CA ARG A 251 11.30 3.14 12.98
C ARG A 251 10.61 4.28 12.24
N THR A 252 11.00 4.54 11.00
CA THR A 252 10.34 5.52 10.12
C THR A 252 9.33 4.85 9.21
N ILE A 253 8.18 5.50 9.01
CA ILE A 253 7.11 4.98 8.17
C ILE A 253 6.84 5.96 7.03
N GLY A 254 6.65 5.47 5.80
CA GLY A 254 6.24 6.31 4.68
C GLY A 254 4.80 6.80 4.84
N VAL A 255 3.85 5.88 4.88
CA VAL A 255 2.43 6.18 5.14
C VAL A 255 1.92 5.30 6.26
N GLU A 256 1.48 5.93 7.35
CA GLU A 256 0.93 5.25 8.53
C GLU A 256 -0.59 5.42 8.59
N GLY A 257 -1.35 4.33 8.51
CA GLY A 257 -2.78 4.29 8.82
C GLY A 257 -3.02 3.83 10.24
N SER A 258 -3.80 4.59 11.02
CA SER A 258 -4.20 4.19 12.37
C SER A 258 -5.61 4.66 12.74
N GLY A 259 -6.43 3.75 13.24
CA GLY A 259 -7.78 4.06 13.70
C GLY A 259 -8.38 2.96 14.56
N ALA A 260 -9.55 3.24 15.16
CA ALA A 260 -10.25 2.35 16.07
C ALA A 260 -11.73 2.15 15.69
N TYR A 261 -12.48 3.24 15.48
CA TYR A 261 -13.94 3.21 15.47
C TYR A 261 -14.54 3.46 14.08
N ILE A 262 -14.21 4.59 13.45
CA ILE A 262 -14.75 4.94 12.12
C ILE A 262 -13.78 4.50 11.04
N SER A 263 -14.27 3.72 10.08
CA SER A 263 -13.53 3.23 8.92
C SER A 263 -12.87 4.34 8.10
N SER A 264 -11.92 3.96 7.26
CA SER A 264 -11.31 4.83 6.26
C SER A 264 -11.04 4.03 5.01
N GLN A 265 -11.21 4.64 3.83
CA GLN A 265 -11.35 3.84 2.62
C GLN A 265 -10.96 4.57 1.33
N GLY A 266 -10.58 3.79 0.32
CA GLY A 266 -10.28 4.32 -1.01
C GLY A 266 -8.91 4.99 -1.06
N PHE A 267 -7.86 4.18 -0.95
CA PHE A 267 -6.46 4.63 -0.97
C PHE A 267 -5.77 4.12 -2.22
N ASN A 268 -5.26 5.02 -3.06
CA ASN A 268 -4.53 4.67 -4.26
C ASN A 268 -3.08 5.13 -4.18
N PHE A 269 -2.14 4.24 -4.52
CA PHE A 269 -0.73 4.54 -4.67
C PHE A 269 -0.31 4.15 -6.08
N GLU A 270 -0.09 5.13 -6.95
CA GLU A 270 0.18 4.91 -8.38
C GLU A 270 1.55 5.45 -8.76
N ARG A 271 2.50 4.57 -9.10
CA ARG A 271 3.88 4.98 -9.39
C ARG A 271 4.50 5.77 -8.23
N VAL A 272 4.37 5.24 -7.02
CA VAL A 272 4.98 5.82 -5.81
C VAL A 272 6.19 4.98 -5.41
N SER A 273 7.31 5.64 -5.14
CA SER A 273 8.49 4.98 -4.57
C SER A 273 8.56 5.19 -3.06
N PHE A 274 8.62 4.12 -2.28
CA PHE A 274 8.85 4.11 -0.84
C PHE A 274 10.28 3.63 -0.56
N ASN A 275 11.18 4.55 -0.26
CA ASN A 275 12.61 4.29 -0.22
C ASN A 275 13.23 4.52 1.17
N ASN A 276 13.95 3.50 1.65
CA ASN A 276 14.77 3.53 2.88
C ASN A 276 13.97 3.78 4.18
N PHE A 277 12.69 3.40 4.25
CA PHE A 277 11.93 3.45 5.49
C PHE A 277 12.18 2.21 6.36
N TYR A 278 11.77 2.26 7.63
CA TYR A 278 11.52 1.02 8.38
C TYR A 278 10.39 0.25 7.70
N ARG A 279 9.27 0.93 7.46
CA ARG A 279 8.12 0.41 6.73
C ARG A 279 7.65 1.38 5.66
N GLY A 280 7.37 0.90 4.46
CA GLY A 280 6.84 1.75 3.38
C GLY A 280 5.42 2.22 3.72
N ILE A 281 4.48 1.27 3.76
CA ILE A 281 3.10 1.49 4.21
C ILE A 281 2.86 0.64 5.45
N HIS A 282 2.35 1.25 6.52
CA HIS A 282 2.00 0.57 7.77
C HIS A 282 0.57 0.90 8.14
N VAL A 283 -0.28 -0.11 8.28
CA VAL A 283 -1.67 0.08 8.71
C VAL A 283 -1.93 -0.76 9.95
N GLN A 284 -2.53 -0.15 10.97
CA GLN A 284 -2.88 -0.84 12.21
C GLN A 284 -4.26 -0.44 12.73
N GLY A 285 -5.05 -1.43 13.09
CA GLY A 285 -6.17 -1.23 13.99
C GLY A 285 -5.65 -0.98 15.41
N LEU A 286 -6.25 -0.02 16.10
CA LEU A 286 -5.85 0.36 17.45
C LEU A 286 -6.43 -0.62 18.51
N PRO A 287 -5.74 -0.83 19.64
CA PRO A 287 -6.14 -1.82 20.65
C PRO A 287 -7.51 -1.57 21.28
N GLN A 288 -7.94 -0.31 21.42
CA GLN A 288 -9.20 0.06 22.08
C GLN A 288 -10.46 -0.49 21.39
N SER A 289 -10.37 -0.89 20.12
CA SER A 289 -11.46 -1.59 19.40
C SER A 289 -11.09 -3.02 19.03
N ASN A 290 -10.14 -3.64 19.73
CA ASN A 290 -9.61 -4.96 19.38
C ASN A 290 -9.15 -5.06 17.90
N LYS A 291 -8.59 -3.96 17.39
CA LYS A 291 -8.05 -3.85 16.03
C LYS A 291 -9.09 -4.09 14.93
N GLN A 292 -10.34 -3.70 15.17
CA GLN A 292 -11.47 -3.86 14.24
C GLN A 292 -11.60 -2.72 13.22
N TRP A 293 -10.70 -1.73 13.25
CA TRP A 293 -10.75 -0.60 12.33
C TRP A 293 -10.62 -1.04 10.87
N GLN A 294 -11.55 -0.61 10.03
CA GLN A 294 -11.56 -1.00 8.62
C GLN A 294 -10.74 0.00 7.81
N PHE A 295 -9.84 -0.54 6.99
CA PHE A 295 -8.97 0.24 6.10
C PHE A 295 -9.03 -0.38 4.71
N ASP A 296 -10.04 0.03 3.95
CA ASP A 296 -10.57 -0.72 2.80
C ASP A 296 -10.25 -0.05 1.46
N TYR A 297 -10.42 -0.81 0.39
CA TYR A 297 -10.21 -0.40 -1.01
C TYR A 297 -8.81 0.17 -1.26
N VAL A 298 -7.78 -0.54 -0.76
CA VAL A 298 -6.38 -0.14 -0.93
C VAL A 298 -5.86 -0.67 -2.26
N LYS A 299 -5.37 0.21 -3.12
CA LYS A 299 -4.79 -0.12 -4.42
C LYS A 299 -3.38 0.41 -4.51
N ILE A 300 -2.43 -0.49 -4.72
CA ILE A 300 -1.02 -0.19 -4.92
C ILE A 300 -0.68 -0.65 -6.32
N LYS A 301 -0.36 0.29 -7.20
CA LYS A 301 -0.16 0.07 -8.62
C LYS A 301 1.16 0.68 -9.08
N ASP A 302 1.92 -0.09 -9.85
CA ASP A 302 3.18 0.34 -10.49
C ASP A 302 4.18 0.97 -9.49
N SER A 303 4.08 0.60 -8.22
CA SER A 303 4.79 1.24 -7.11
C SER A 303 6.03 0.46 -6.71
N ARG A 304 6.95 1.12 -6.00
CA ARG A 304 8.27 0.57 -5.69
C ARG A 304 8.55 0.66 -4.20
N PHE A 305 9.02 -0.43 -3.61
CA PHE A 305 9.41 -0.53 -2.21
C PHE A 305 10.90 -0.88 -2.16
N ILE A 306 11.73 0.11 -1.86
CA ILE A 306 13.17 0.06 -2.09
C ILE A 306 13.89 0.19 -0.74
N TYR A 307 14.63 -0.85 -0.37
CA TYR A 307 15.45 -0.90 0.84
C TYR A 307 14.70 -0.61 2.16
N ASN A 308 13.41 -0.96 2.22
CA ASN A 308 12.66 -0.88 3.49
C ASN A 308 13.16 -1.97 4.44
N THR A 309 13.54 -1.59 5.66
CA THR A 309 14.34 -2.45 6.53
C THR A 309 13.52 -3.49 7.29
N ASP A 310 12.25 -3.23 7.57
CA ASP A 310 11.36 -4.21 8.20
C ASP A 310 10.38 -4.82 7.21
N ALA A 311 9.56 -3.99 6.57
CA ALA A 311 8.60 -4.43 5.57
C ALA A 311 8.33 -3.35 4.51
N GLY A 312 8.14 -3.73 3.24
CA GLY A 312 7.57 -2.80 2.26
C GLY A 312 6.13 -2.43 2.64
N LEU A 313 5.30 -3.45 2.83
CA LEU A 313 3.91 -3.34 3.29
C LEU A 313 3.74 -4.02 4.64
N PHE A 314 3.05 -3.34 5.55
CA PHE A 314 2.65 -3.90 6.84
C PHE A 314 1.16 -3.66 7.09
N CYS A 315 0.41 -4.71 7.41
CA CYS A 315 -0.99 -4.61 7.81
C CYS A 315 -1.26 -5.40 9.08
N ASP A 316 -1.91 -4.74 10.03
CA ASP A 316 -2.45 -5.34 11.24
C ASP A 316 -3.86 -4.83 11.53
N THR A 317 -4.78 -5.16 10.62
CA THR A 317 -6.22 -4.95 10.80
C THR A 317 -6.99 -6.20 10.36
N ARG A 318 -8.10 -6.50 11.05
CA ARG A 318 -8.95 -7.65 10.77
C ARG A 318 -9.85 -7.48 9.57
N ASN A 319 -10.06 -6.24 9.10
CA ASN A 319 -10.93 -5.96 7.98
C ASN A 319 -10.25 -4.96 7.04
N SER A 320 -9.69 -5.50 5.96
CA SER A 320 -9.12 -4.73 4.86
C SER A 320 -9.08 -5.54 3.57
N ASP A 321 -9.30 -4.88 2.43
CA ASP A 321 -9.07 -5.42 1.11
C ASP A 321 -7.97 -4.66 0.37
N TRP A 322 -6.98 -5.40 -0.12
CA TRP A 322 -5.79 -4.83 -0.73
C TRP A 322 -5.56 -5.43 -2.11
N LYS A 323 -5.34 -4.58 -3.12
CA LYS A 323 -4.81 -4.98 -4.43
C LYS A 323 -3.41 -4.41 -4.62
N ILE A 324 -2.45 -5.28 -4.91
CA ILE A 324 -1.07 -4.93 -5.26
C ILE A 324 -0.85 -5.40 -6.70
N GLU A 325 -0.55 -4.47 -7.60
CA GLU A 325 -0.45 -4.69 -9.05
C GLU A 325 0.84 -4.06 -9.59
N GLY A 326 1.55 -4.77 -10.48
CA GLY A 326 2.66 -4.19 -11.25
C GLY A 326 3.82 -3.65 -10.40
N SER A 327 3.94 -4.11 -9.14
CA SER A 327 4.79 -3.45 -8.15
C SER A 327 6.13 -4.15 -7.96
N LEU A 328 7.14 -3.38 -7.53
CA LEU A 328 8.51 -3.84 -7.36
C LEU A 328 8.95 -3.74 -5.90
N PHE A 329 9.41 -4.84 -5.33
CA PHE A 329 10.01 -4.89 -3.99
C PHE A 329 11.48 -5.25 -4.10
N ILE A 330 12.37 -4.30 -3.81
CA ILE A 330 13.80 -4.54 -3.66
C ILE A 330 14.15 -4.42 -2.18
N THR A 331 14.41 -5.56 -1.56
CA THR A 331 14.61 -5.65 -0.10
C THR A 331 16.09 -5.64 0.26
N PRO A 332 16.47 -5.06 1.41
CA PRO A 332 17.84 -5.13 1.90
C PRO A 332 18.12 -6.54 2.45
N ARG A 333 19.38 -6.83 2.80
CA ARG A 333 19.76 -8.11 3.41
C ARG A 333 18.97 -8.37 4.70
N LYS A 334 18.38 -9.54 4.86
CA LYS A 334 17.83 -9.97 6.15
C LYS A 334 18.95 -10.16 7.18
N THR A 335 18.74 -9.65 8.39
CA THR A 335 19.62 -9.85 9.54
C THR A 335 18.79 -10.17 10.79
N ARG A 336 19.44 -10.37 11.94
CA ARG A 336 18.74 -10.61 13.21
C ARG A 336 17.89 -9.40 13.66
N SER A 337 18.31 -8.18 13.31
CA SER A 337 17.62 -6.93 13.67
C SER A 337 16.84 -6.31 12.51
N GLN A 338 16.82 -6.97 11.34
CA GLN A 338 16.24 -6.46 10.11
C GLN A 338 15.48 -7.57 9.40
N ASN A 339 14.15 -7.53 9.46
CA ASN A 339 13.31 -8.56 8.86
C ASN A 339 13.38 -8.55 7.33
N ALA A 340 13.43 -7.36 6.73
CA ALA A 340 13.51 -7.14 5.29
C ALA A 340 12.42 -7.85 4.47
N ASN A 341 11.19 -7.92 4.99
CA ASN A 341 10.07 -8.52 4.27
C ASN A 341 9.60 -7.60 3.13
N ALA A 342 9.07 -8.17 2.04
CA ALA A 342 8.39 -7.35 1.04
C ALA A 342 6.99 -6.98 1.54
N MET A 343 6.20 -7.97 1.92
CA MET A 343 4.87 -7.82 2.49
C MET A 343 4.76 -8.60 3.79
N HIS A 344 4.24 -7.95 4.83
CA HIS A 344 4.02 -8.53 6.14
C HIS A 344 2.59 -8.23 6.60
N PHE A 345 1.79 -9.28 6.75
CA PHE A 345 0.41 -9.18 7.20
C PHE A 345 0.26 -9.94 8.52
N GLU A 346 0.21 -9.21 9.62
CA GLU A 346 -0.18 -9.81 10.91
C GLU A 346 -1.64 -10.23 10.82
N ARG A 347 -2.49 -9.32 10.33
CA ARG A 347 -3.88 -9.55 9.98
C ARG A 347 -4.23 -8.74 8.75
N ILE A 348 -4.92 -9.38 7.82
CA ILE A 348 -5.46 -8.75 6.61
C ILE A 348 -6.76 -9.46 6.21
N GLY A 349 -7.76 -8.72 5.74
CA GLY A 349 -9.02 -9.31 5.29
C GLY A 349 -8.83 -10.13 4.02
N MET A 350 -8.58 -9.47 2.90
CA MET A 350 -8.31 -10.10 1.61
C MET A 350 -7.18 -9.38 0.89
N VAL A 351 -6.39 -10.13 0.12
CA VAL A 351 -5.33 -9.55 -0.69
C VAL A 351 -5.20 -10.23 -2.05
N LEU A 352 -5.14 -9.39 -3.09
CA LEU A 352 -4.79 -9.78 -4.45
C LEU A 352 -3.41 -9.19 -4.79
N ILE A 353 -2.49 -10.05 -5.20
CA ILE A 353 -1.15 -9.70 -5.66
C ILE A 353 -1.04 -10.12 -7.11
N GLU A 354 -0.75 -9.18 -8.00
CA GLU A 354 -0.77 -9.38 -9.45
C GLU A 354 0.47 -8.72 -10.08
N ASP A 355 1.10 -9.40 -11.04
CA ASP A 355 2.22 -8.89 -11.84
C ASP A 355 3.32 -8.20 -11.01
N THR A 356 3.59 -8.76 -9.83
CA THR A 356 4.46 -8.14 -8.84
C THR A 356 5.78 -8.91 -8.76
N TYR A 357 6.88 -8.18 -8.56
CA TYR A 357 8.20 -8.77 -8.38
C TYR A 357 8.76 -8.46 -7.01
N GLY A 358 9.31 -9.48 -6.34
CA GLY A 358 10.09 -9.33 -5.12
C GLY A 358 11.50 -9.87 -5.26
N GLY A 359 12.50 -9.11 -4.79
CA GLY A 359 13.83 -9.65 -4.67
C GLY A 359 14.77 -8.99 -3.68
N GLY A 360 15.72 -9.79 -3.22
CA GLY A 360 16.96 -9.32 -2.61
C GLY A 360 18.11 -9.39 -3.61
N PHE A 361 19.31 -9.73 -3.14
CA PHE A 361 20.47 -9.98 -4.00
C PHE A 361 21.01 -11.40 -3.75
N PRO A 362 21.60 -12.07 -4.75
CA PRO A 362 22.09 -13.45 -4.61
C PRO A 362 22.98 -13.69 -3.39
N ASN A 363 23.83 -12.71 -3.02
CA ASN A 363 24.72 -12.78 -1.85
C ASN A 363 24.21 -12.02 -0.62
N ALA A 364 23.00 -11.47 -0.69
CA ALA A 364 22.37 -10.69 0.36
C ALA A 364 20.86 -10.88 0.26
N LEU A 365 20.42 -12.09 0.61
CA LEU A 365 19.01 -12.48 0.52
C LEU A 365 18.13 -11.52 1.33
N GLY A 366 17.00 -11.17 0.74
CA GLY A 366 15.91 -10.45 1.40
C GLY A 366 15.25 -11.30 2.47
N GLY A 367 14.24 -10.74 3.13
CA GLY A 367 13.40 -11.45 4.09
C GLY A 367 12.43 -12.43 3.44
N THR A 368 11.20 -12.42 3.92
CA THR A 368 10.10 -13.17 3.30
C THR A 368 9.38 -12.26 2.30
N PHE A 369 9.07 -12.77 1.11
CA PHE A 369 8.29 -12.00 0.13
C PHE A 369 6.85 -11.79 0.62
N ILE A 370 6.13 -12.86 0.97
CA ILE A 370 4.79 -12.77 1.57
C ILE A 370 4.79 -13.43 2.95
N ASN A 371 4.83 -12.63 4.03
CA ASN A 371 4.74 -13.11 5.40
C ASN A 371 3.33 -12.86 5.95
N ILE A 372 2.63 -13.92 6.36
CA ILE A 372 1.25 -13.83 6.84
C ILE A 372 1.13 -14.56 8.16
N LEU A 373 0.56 -13.92 9.17
CA LEU A 373 0.11 -14.61 10.39
C LEU A 373 -1.34 -15.08 10.21
N ASP A 374 -2.26 -14.17 9.87
CA ASP A 374 -3.66 -14.49 9.63
C ASP A 374 -4.25 -13.69 8.45
N SER A 375 -5.09 -14.35 7.65
CA SER A 375 -5.72 -13.74 6.49
C SER A 375 -7.00 -14.44 6.05
N GLY A 376 -7.93 -13.69 5.46
CA GLY A 376 -8.95 -14.23 4.56
C GLY A 376 -8.35 -14.72 3.25
N ASN A 377 -8.98 -14.44 2.11
CA ASN A 377 -8.50 -14.94 0.81
C ASN A 377 -7.21 -14.24 0.37
N VAL A 378 -6.24 -15.03 -0.08
CA VAL A 378 -4.99 -14.54 -0.68
C VAL A 378 -4.92 -15.10 -2.11
N THR A 379 -4.80 -14.21 -3.09
CA THR A 379 -4.63 -14.60 -4.50
C THR A 379 -3.37 -13.96 -5.06
N VAL A 380 -2.55 -14.75 -5.73
CA VAL A 380 -1.26 -14.34 -6.30
C VAL A 380 -1.21 -14.77 -7.77
N ILE A 381 -1.04 -13.81 -8.67
CA ILE A 381 -1.15 -14.01 -10.13
C ILE A 381 0.07 -13.41 -10.81
N GLY A 382 0.70 -14.12 -11.75
CA GLY A 382 1.75 -13.57 -12.60
C GLY A 382 2.95 -13.01 -11.82
N THR A 383 3.15 -13.48 -10.58
CA THR A 383 4.04 -12.86 -9.61
C THR A 383 5.31 -13.68 -9.45
N GLN A 384 6.44 -13.01 -9.24
CA GLN A 384 7.74 -13.65 -9.12
C GLN A 384 8.48 -13.18 -7.88
N ALA A 385 9.18 -14.12 -7.22
CA ALA A 385 10.13 -13.75 -6.16
C ALA A 385 11.45 -14.54 -6.22
N GLU A 386 12.56 -13.81 -6.10
CA GLU A 386 13.93 -14.33 -6.20
C GLU A 386 14.85 -13.75 -5.12
N ALA A 387 15.94 -14.46 -4.79
CA ALA A 387 16.91 -13.99 -3.79
C ALA A 387 16.26 -13.56 -2.45
N MET A 388 15.21 -14.28 -2.04
CA MET A 388 14.52 -14.11 -0.77
C MET A 388 14.86 -15.26 0.17
N THR A 389 14.78 -15.03 1.48
CA THR A 389 14.89 -16.12 2.46
C THR A 389 13.70 -17.08 2.33
N ASN A 390 12.49 -16.55 2.08
CA ASN A 390 11.30 -17.35 1.80
C ASN A 390 10.43 -16.62 0.77
N SER A 391 9.72 -17.37 -0.08
CA SER A 391 8.69 -16.83 -0.97
C SER A 391 7.39 -16.57 -0.20
N LEU A 392 6.97 -17.52 0.63
CA LEU A 392 5.81 -17.35 1.51
C LEU A 392 6.04 -18.02 2.85
N VAL A 393 5.60 -17.37 3.93
CA VAL A 393 5.46 -18.00 5.25
C VAL A 393 4.08 -17.69 5.79
N TYR A 394 3.31 -18.73 6.07
CA TYR A 394 2.02 -18.64 6.74
C TYR A 394 2.14 -19.17 8.18
N ASN A 395 1.71 -18.34 9.13
CA ASN A 395 1.74 -18.58 10.57
C ASN A 395 3.15 -18.84 11.13
N ALA A 396 4.11 -17.96 10.82
CA ALA A 396 5.51 -18.11 11.26
C ALA A 396 5.65 -18.36 12.78
N GLU A 397 4.76 -17.74 13.56
CA GLU A 397 4.71 -17.74 15.03
C GLU A 397 4.10 -19.00 15.63
N GLY A 398 3.42 -19.85 14.85
CA GLY A 398 2.75 -21.05 15.37
C GLY A 398 1.50 -20.73 16.20
N ASN A 399 0.77 -19.67 15.85
CA ASN A 399 -0.52 -19.37 16.47
C ASN A 399 -1.49 -20.53 16.20
N GLN A 400 -1.95 -21.17 17.28
CA GLN A 400 -2.84 -22.34 17.23
C GLN A 400 -4.22 -22.04 16.63
N TYR A 401 -4.64 -20.77 16.60
CA TYR A 401 -5.92 -20.34 16.04
C TYR A 401 -5.80 -19.89 14.57
N ALA A 402 -4.60 -19.89 14.00
CA ALA A 402 -4.41 -19.53 12.60
C ALA A 402 -5.00 -20.63 11.71
N GLY A 403 -5.84 -20.24 10.73
CA GLY A 403 -6.39 -21.17 9.74
C GLY A 403 -7.72 -21.85 10.10
N ASP A 404 -8.38 -21.43 11.19
CA ASP A 404 -9.71 -21.93 11.57
C ASP A 404 -10.77 -21.65 10.49
N TYR A 405 -10.58 -20.58 9.71
CA TYR A 405 -11.35 -20.27 8.51
C TYR A 405 -10.55 -20.77 7.30
N SER A 406 -11.03 -21.82 6.64
CA SER A 406 -10.30 -22.53 5.56
C SER A 406 -10.21 -21.73 4.25
N TYR A 407 -9.99 -20.42 4.33
CA TYR A 407 -9.80 -19.56 3.16
C TYR A 407 -8.61 -20.08 2.34
N PRO A 408 -8.66 -19.98 0.99
CA PRO A 408 -7.56 -20.45 0.17
C PRO A 408 -6.41 -19.43 0.13
N ILE A 409 -5.19 -19.93 -0.05
CA ILE A 409 -4.11 -19.19 -0.72
C ILE A 409 -4.01 -19.76 -2.13
N THR A 410 -4.20 -18.91 -3.14
CA THR A 410 -4.28 -19.32 -4.55
C THR A 410 -3.13 -18.70 -5.33
N PHE A 411 -2.30 -19.54 -5.96
CA PHE A 411 -1.23 -19.12 -6.86
C PHE A 411 -1.58 -19.48 -8.31
N VAL A 412 -1.41 -18.52 -9.22
CA VAL A 412 -1.73 -18.65 -10.64
C VAL A 412 -0.54 -18.14 -11.45
N ASN A 413 -0.01 -18.97 -12.35
CA ASN A 413 1.06 -18.59 -13.29
C ASN A 413 2.22 -17.80 -12.64
N SER A 414 2.62 -18.21 -11.44
CA SER A 414 3.60 -17.49 -10.62
C SER A 414 4.92 -18.26 -10.51
N ILE A 415 6.01 -17.58 -10.18
CA ILE A 415 7.37 -18.17 -10.13
C ILE A 415 8.00 -17.93 -8.76
N PHE A 416 8.29 -19.01 -8.02
CA PHE A 416 8.87 -18.92 -6.69
C PHE A 416 10.08 -19.84 -6.52
N SER A 417 11.22 -19.22 -6.23
CA SER A 417 12.51 -19.92 -6.10
C SER A 417 12.96 -20.14 -4.65
N ALA A 418 12.24 -19.59 -3.66
CA ALA A 418 12.55 -19.70 -2.24
C ALA A 418 11.44 -20.48 -1.49
N PRO A 419 11.71 -20.96 -0.26
CA PRO A 419 10.75 -21.78 0.49
C PRO A 419 9.36 -21.16 0.65
N ILE A 420 8.35 -22.01 0.60
CA ILE A 420 6.94 -21.76 0.89
C ILE A 420 6.59 -22.61 2.11
N ILE A 421 6.30 -21.95 3.23
CA ILE A 421 6.16 -22.60 4.53
C ILE A 421 4.74 -22.38 5.06
N PHE A 422 4.06 -23.46 5.40
CA PHE A 422 2.77 -23.46 6.09
C PHE A 422 2.91 -24.10 7.47
N LYS A 423 2.58 -23.35 8.53
CA LYS A 423 2.58 -23.84 9.92
C LYS A 423 1.18 -23.81 10.57
N ALA A 424 0.15 -23.90 9.75
CA ALA A 424 -1.25 -23.89 10.18
C ALA A 424 -2.14 -24.52 9.12
N ARG A 425 -3.37 -24.82 9.51
CA ARG A 425 -4.41 -25.34 8.61
C ARG A 425 -4.64 -24.36 7.47
N ARG A 426 -4.54 -24.84 6.23
CA ARG A 426 -4.80 -24.00 5.06
C ARG A 426 -5.19 -24.82 3.83
N THR A 427 -6.02 -24.23 2.98
CA THR A 427 -6.19 -24.71 1.61
C THR A 427 -5.20 -23.97 0.72
N PHE A 428 -4.30 -24.71 0.07
CA PHE A 428 -3.41 -24.18 -0.94
C PHE A 428 -3.88 -24.63 -2.32
N VAL A 429 -4.12 -23.67 -3.19
CA VAL A 429 -4.48 -23.89 -4.59
C VAL A 429 -3.38 -23.32 -5.46
N SER A 430 -2.88 -24.10 -6.41
CA SER A 430 -1.87 -23.64 -7.36
C SER A 430 -2.19 -24.14 -8.76
N THR A 431 -1.98 -23.27 -9.73
CA THR A 431 -2.16 -23.62 -11.14
C THR A 431 -1.12 -22.94 -12.03
N GLY A 432 -0.54 -23.72 -12.94
CA GLY A 432 0.44 -23.25 -13.93
C GLY A 432 1.68 -22.56 -13.33
N SER A 433 1.98 -22.77 -12.05
CA SER A 433 3.06 -22.07 -11.36
C SER A 433 4.36 -22.87 -11.36
N PHE A 434 5.47 -22.15 -11.24
CA PHE A 434 6.82 -22.68 -11.32
C PHE A 434 7.54 -22.54 -9.98
N TYR A 435 8.10 -23.66 -9.51
CA TYR A 435 8.76 -23.76 -8.22
C TYR A 435 10.18 -24.33 -8.38
N ALA A 436 11.10 -23.90 -7.53
CA ALA A 436 12.42 -24.54 -7.41
C ALA A 436 12.31 -25.99 -6.87
N GLY A 437 13.45 -26.63 -6.64
CA GLY A 437 13.49 -27.88 -5.86
C GLY A 437 13.25 -27.61 -4.36
N ASP A 438 12.71 -28.58 -3.63
CA ASP A 438 12.56 -28.54 -2.17
C ASP A 438 11.85 -27.27 -1.64
N THR A 439 10.80 -26.86 -2.33
CA THR A 439 10.19 -25.53 -2.11
C THR A 439 9.16 -25.53 -0.99
N PHE A 440 8.48 -26.64 -0.69
CA PHE A 440 7.34 -26.65 0.23
C PHE A 440 7.66 -27.34 1.57
N GLN A 441 7.25 -26.69 2.66
CA GLN A 441 7.23 -27.26 4.01
C GLN A 441 5.81 -27.06 4.59
N ALA A 442 5.04 -28.13 4.71
CA ALA A 442 3.64 -28.10 5.10
C ALA A 442 3.26 -29.33 5.94
N GLY A 443 2.52 -29.11 7.03
CA GLY A 443 1.98 -30.19 7.85
C GLY A 443 0.74 -30.87 7.23
N PRO A 444 0.29 -32.01 7.79
CA PRO A 444 -0.89 -32.76 7.34
C PRO A 444 -2.19 -31.96 7.34
N GLU A 445 -2.25 -30.88 8.12
CA GLU A 445 -3.36 -29.93 8.20
C GLU A 445 -3.53 -29.06 6.93
N VAL A 446 -2.55 -29.07 6.02
CA VAL A 446 -2.61 -28.33 4.74
C VAL A 446 -3.24 -29.22 3.67
N ARG A 447 -4.25 -28.69 2.98
CA ARG A 447 -4.88 -29.33 1.82
C ARG A 447 -4.37 -28.70 0.54
N VAL A 448 -3.88 -29.53 -0.38
CA VAL A 448 -3.23 -29.06 -1.62
C VAL A 448 -4.05 -29.44 -2.85
N TYR A 449 -4.30 -28.44 -3.70
CA TYR A 449 -4.86 -28.58 -5.04
C TYR A 449 -3.88 -27.95 -6.03
N SER A 450 -3.13 -28.75 -6.77
CA SER A 450 -2.07 -28.31 -7.68
C SER A 450 -2.38 -28.76 -9.10
N THR A 451 -2.38 -27.87 -10.08
CA THR A 451 -2.75 -28.21 -11.46
C THR A 451 -1.79 -27.64 -12.49
N GLY A 452 -1.06 -28.50 -13.18
CA GLY A 452 -0.09 -28.08 -14.20
C GLY A 452 1.12 -27.32 -13.64
N ASP A 453 1.36 -27.38 -12.33
CA ASP A 453 2.55 -26.78 -11.72
C ASP A 453 3.82 -27.55 -12.11
N ARG A 454 4.94 -26.82 -12.21
CA ARG A 454 6.26 -27.39 -12.54
C ARG A 454 7.24 -27.15 -11.40
N PHE A 455 7.83 -28.23 -10.91
CA PHE A 455 8.86 -28.21 -9.87
C PHE A 455 10.22 -28.48 -10.46
N CYS A 456 11.23 -27.75 -9.98
CA CYS A 456 12.54 -27.70 -10.62
C CYS A 456 12.37 -27.35 -12.11
N TYR A 457 11.66 -26.25 -12.38
CA TYR A 457 11.29 -25.87 -13.75
C TYR A 457 12.51 -25.58 -14.63
N ASP A 458 13.58 -25.03 -14.04
CA ASP A 458 14.89 -24.87 -14.67
C ASP A 458 15.96 -25.64 -13.89
N GLY A 459 16.20 -26.89 -14.28
CA GLY A 459 17.14 -27.77 -13.60
C GLY A 459 18.60 -27.31 -13.66
N PHE A 460 18.97 -26.55 -14.69
CA PHE A 460 20.34 -26.09 -14.92
C PHE A 460 20.65 -24.82 -14.12
N ILE A 461 19.79 -23.79 -14.24
CA ILE A 461 19.98 -22.52 -13.52
C ILE A 461 19.76 -22.73 -12.02
N LEU A 462 18.74 -23.51 -11.64
CA LEU A 462 18.42 -23.75 -10.22
C LEU A 462 19.23 -24.90 -9.60
N LYS A 463 20.08 -25.59 -10.38
CA LYS A 463 20.93 -26.71 -9.94
C LYS A 463 20.17 -27.76 -9.12
N CYS A 464 18.94 -28.04 -9.52
CA CYS A 464 18.04 -28.98 -8.87
C CYS A 464 17.87 -30.30 -9.65
N GLN A 465 18.59 -30.47 -10.75
CA GLN A 465 18.64 -31.73 -11.49
C GLN A 465 19.13 -32.87 -10.58
N GLY A 466 18.37 -33.97 -10.54
CA GLY A 466 18.71 -35.15 -9.72
C GLY A 466 18.50 -34.98 -8.22
N ARG A 467 18.02 -33.83 -7.73
CA ARG A 467 17.62 -33.68 -6.32
C ARG A 467 16.31 -34.42 -6.05
N ALA A 468 16.16 -34.93 -4.83
CA ALA A 468 14.86 -35.37 -4.35
C ALA A 468 13.88 -34.19 -4.43
N LYS A 469 12.67 -34.42 -4.94
CA LYS A 469 11.62 -33.39 -4.99
C LYS A 469 10.80 -33.50 -3.70
N VAL A 470 11.24 -32.88 -2.61
CA VAL A 470 10.42 -32.81 -1.40
C VAL A 470 9.42 -31.66 -1.57
N ASN A 471 8.24 -31.98 -2.08
CA ASN A 471 7.16 -31.02 -2.30
C ASN A 471 5.92 -31.50 -1.55
N PHE A 472 5.34 -30.61 -0.75
CA PHE A 472 4.19 -30.92 0.09
C PHE A 472 4.49 -32.08 1.06
N ASP A 473 5.66 -32.04 1.67
CA ASP A 473 6.31 -33.09 2.48
C ASP A 473 5.36 -33.90 3.37
N ARG A 474 4.44 -33.23 4.10
CA ARG A 474 3.45 -33.92 4.95
C ARG A 474 2.01 -33.53 4.64
N ALA A 475 1.76 -32.68 3.66
CA ALA A 475 0.42 -32.14 3.39
C ALA A 475 -0.52 -33.19 2.80
N THR A 476 -1.83 -32.98 2.98
CA THR A 476 -2.86 -33.78 2.32
C THR A 476 -3.07 -33.26 0.89
N VAL A 477 -2.47 -33.95 -0.09
CA VAL A 477 -2.63 -33.61 -1.51
C VAL A 477 -3.96 -34.14 -2.03
N VAL A 478 -4.97 -33.29 -2.17
CA VAL A 478 -6.31 -33.69 -2.64
C VAL A 478 -6.27 -33.98 -4.15
N PHE A 479 -5.63 -33.09 -4.89
CA PHE A 479 -5.47 -33.22 -6.34
C PHE A 479 -4.13 -32.61 -6.76
N MET A 480 -3.34 -33.36 -7.52
CA MET A 480 -2.11 -32.84 -8.12
C MET A 480 -1.96 -33.33 -9.55
N THR A 481 -1.78 -32.39 -10.49
CA THR A 481 -1.28 -32.68 -11.82
C THR A 481 0.00 -31.91 -12.11
N GLY A 482 0.96 -32.55 -12.75
CA GLY A 482 2.23 -31.93 -13.12
C GLY A 482 2.42 -31.89 -14.63
N GLN A 483 3.05 -30.84 -15.14
CA GLN A 483 3.67 -30.91 -16.46
C GLN A 483 4.98 -31.73 -16.35
N PRO A 484 5.25 -32.69 -17.25
CA PRO A 484 6.54 -33.39 -17.26
C PRO A 484 7.67 -32.36 -17.38
N SER A 485 8.74 -32.52 -16.61
CA SER A 485 9.92 -31.64 -16.76
C SER A 485 10.51 -31.78 -18.16
N GLU A 486 11.19 -30.75 -18.64
CA GLU A 486 12.13 -30.93 -19.75
C GLU A 486 13.15 -32.01 -19.37
N GLY A 487 13.29 -33.03 -20.22
CA GLY A 487 14.28 -34.10 -20.06
C GLY A 487 13.85 -35.36 -19.29
N GLY A 488 12.58 -35.50 -18.90
CA GLY A 488 12.00 -36.76 -18.44
C GLY A 488 11.76 -36.84 -16.93
N VAL A 489 10.51 -37.13 -16.55
CA VAL A 489 10.15 -37.50 -15.17
C VAL A 489 9.43 -38.84 -15.21
N GLN A 490 10.02 -39.82 -14.52
CA GLN A 490 9.31 -41.03 -14.11
C GLN A 490 8.69 -40.77 -12.73
N GLY A 491 7.35 -40.72 -12.67
CA GLY A 491 6.54 -40.49 -11.48
C GLY A 491 6.40 -39.00 -11.07
N HIS A 492 5.23 -38.36 -10.99
CA HIS A 492 3.85 -38.75 -11.25
C HIS A 492 3.04 -37.52 -11.71
N PRO A 493 2.30 -37.57 -12.83
CA PRO A 493 1.57 -36.40 -13.31
C PRO A 493 0.11 -36.32 -12.84
N THR A 494 -0.40 -37.28 -12.05
CA THR A 494 -1.82 -37.30 -11.62
C THR A 494 -2.01 -38.19 -10.38
N TYR A 495 -2.21 -37.60 -9.20
CA TYR A 495 -2.59 -38.36 -8.00
C TYR A 495 -3.72 -37.71 -7.22
N PHE A 496 -4.56 -38.59 -6.64
CA PHE A 496 -5.49 -38.28 -5.56
C PHE A 496 -4.84 -38.62 -4.22
N GLY A 497 -5.16 -37.86 -3.17
CA GLY A 497 -4.66 -38.07 -1.81
C GLY A 497 -5.29 -39.25 -1.08
N THR A 498 -4.90 -39.42 0.19
CA THR A 498 -5.35 -40.53 1.06
C THR A 498 -6.79 -40.37 1.56
N ASP A 499 -7.27 -39.14 1.73
CA ASP A 499 -8.59 -38.82 2.30
C ASP A 499 -9.48 -38.10 1.27
N VAL A 500 -9.61 -38.67 0.07
CA VAL A 500 -10.48 -38.12 -0.99
C VAL A 500 -11.83 -38.80 -0.98
N GLU A 501 -12.86 -38.06 -0.59
CA GLU A 501 -14.27 -38.48 -0.71
C GLU A 501 -14.91 -37.84 -1.95
N PHE A 502 -15.57 -38.66 -2.77
CA PHE A 502 -16.33 -38.18 -3.91
C PHE A 502 -17.81 -38.13 -3.53
N GLY A 503 -18.35 -36.93 -3.36
CA GLY A 503 -19.77 -36.72 -3.00
C GLY A 503 -20.77 -37.11 -4.09
N MET A 504 -20.29 -37.55 -5.26
CA MET A 504 -21.09 -38.05 -6.39
C MET A 504 -20.40 -39.27 -7.03
N PRO A 505 -21.15 -40.17 -7.69
CA PRO A 505 -20.57 -41.31 -8.39
C PRO A 505 -19.52 -40.90 -9.44
N ILE A 506 -18.40 -41.60 -9.47
CA ILE A 506 -17.34 -41.42 -10.47
C ILE A 506 -17.51 -42.45 -11.58
N LYS A 507 -17.39 -42.02 -12.84
CA LYS A 507 -17.34 -42.91 -14.00
C LYS A 507 -15.90 -43.11 -14.44
N VAL A 508 -15.39 -44.33 -14.30
CA VAL A 508 -14.07 -44.74 -14.80
C VAL A 508 -14.19 -45.33 -16.23
N PRO A 509 -13.09 -45.40 -17.02
CA PRO A 509 -13.13 -45.99 -18.36
C PRO A 509 -13.71 -47.40 -18.35
N SER A 510 -14.60 -47.70 -19.29
CA SER A 510 -15.25 -49.01 -19.41
C SER A 510 -14.63 -49.83 -20.53
N LEU A 511 -14.12 -51.02 -20.23
CA LEU A 511 -13.40 -51.88 -21.16
C LEU A 511 -13.89 -53.33 -21.07
N ASN A 512 -13.82 -54.09 -22.16
CA ASN A 512 -13.97 -55.55 -22.08
C ASN A 512 -12.68 -56.19 -21.56
N VAL A 513 -12.78 -57.40 -20.99
CA VAL A 513 -11.65 -58.16 -20.43
C VAL A 513 -10.46 -58.29 -21.40
N ASN A 514 -10.74 -58.46 -22.70
CA ASN A 514 -9.72 -58.61 -23.73
C ASN A 514 -9.05 -57.29 -24.13
N ALA A 515 -9.62 -56.15 -23.72
CA ALA A 515 -9.11 -54.80 -23.96
C ALA A 515 -8.41 -54.20 -22.72
N LEU A 516 -8.32 -54.94 -21.61
CA LEU A 516 -7.62 -54.47 -20.43
C LEU A 516 -6.13 -54.28 -20.75
N PRO A 517 -5.58 -53.05 -20.59
CA PRO A 517 -4.22 -52.75 -21.01
C PRO A 517 -3.19 -53.45 -20.13
N ARG A 518 -2.15 -54.00 -20.75
CA ARG A 518 -1.03 -54.66 -20.04
C ARG A 518 -0.05 -53.62 -19.48
N GLY A 519 0.75 -54.03 -18.48
CA GLY A 519 1.85 -53.22 -17.95
C GLY A 519 1.44 -51.97 -17.18
N LYS A 520 0.19 -51.92 -16.69
CA LYS A 520 -0.28 -50.82 -15.84
C LYS A 520 0.23 -51.00 -14.39
N PRO A 521 0.52 -49.90 -13.67
CA PRO A 521 0.95 -49.97 -12.27
C PRO A 521 -0.21 -50.43 -11.36
N ASN A 522 0.13 -51.02 -10.21
CA ASN A 522 -0.84 -51.37 -9.17
C ASN A 522 -1.70 -50.15 -8.80
N GLY A 523 -2.99 -50.37 -8.53
CA GLY A 523 -3.96 -49.30 -8.24
C GLY A 523 -4.58 -48.63 -9.47
N SER A 524 -4.15 -48.97 -10.70
CA SER A 524 -4.85 -48.52 -11.91
C SER A 524 -6.28 -49.04 -11.92
N LEU A 525 -7.26 -48.16 -12.18
CA LEU A 525 -8.71 -48.43 -12.08
C LEU A 525 -9.42 -48.30 -13.44
N VAL A 526 -10.25 -49.27 -13.77
CA VAL A 526 -11.22 -49.23 -14.88
C VAL A 526 -12.51 -49.96 -14.45
N TYR A 527 -13.57 -49.84 -15.24
CA TYR A 527 -14.72 -50.73 -15.14
C TYR A 527 -14.59 -51.80 -16.23
N CYS A 528 -14.47 -53.08 -15.86
CA CYS A 528 -14.50 -54.14 -16.86
C CYS A 528 -15.97 -54.51 -17.16
N ALA A 529 -16.47 -54.15 -18.34
CA ALA A 529 -17.88 -54.26 -18.72
C ALA A 529 -18.42 -55.70 -18.79
N ASN A 530 -17.55 -56.68 -19.03
CA ASN A 530 -17.94 -58.08 -19.24
C ASN A 530 -17.13 -59.07 -18.37
N CYS A 531 -16.47 -58.57 -17.32
CA CYS A 531 -15.73 -59.42 -16.40
C CYS A 531 -16.66 -60.05 -15.35
N ARG A 532 -16.23 -61.21 -14.85
CA ARG A 532 -16.75 -61.84 -13.65
C ARG A 532 -16.19 -61.11 -12.42
N ARG A 533 -17.05 -60.81 -11.45
CA ARG A 533 -16.64 -60.34 -10.12
C ARG A 533 -15.76 -61.37 -9.43
N ASP A 534 -14.98 -60.91 -8.47
CA ASP A 534 -14.07 -61.72 -7.66
C ASP A 534 -13.11 -62.59 -8.48
N SER A 535 -12.51 -62.02 -9.53
CA SER A 535 -11.58 -62.75 -10.41
C SER A 535 -10.21 -62.08 -10.54
N THR A 536 -9.16 -62.83 -10.20
CA THR A 536 -7.74 -62.42 -10.37
C THR A 536 -6.95 -63.54 -11.09
N PRO A 537 -6.39 -63.29 -12.29
CA PRO A 537 -6.64 -62.14 -13.13
C PRO A 537 -8.11 -62.07 -13.57
N CYS A 538 -8.60 -60.88 -13.93
CA CYS A 538 -9.95 -60.65 -14.45
C CYS A 538 -10.31 -61.67 -15.53
N ARG A 539 -11.47 -62.33 -15.39
CA ARG A 539 -12.00 -63.32 -16.37
C ARG A 539 -13.26 -62.80 -17.03
N GLY A 540 -13.43 -63.05 -18.33
CA GLY A 540 -14.62 -62.69 -19.08
C GLY A 540 -15.86 -63.54 -18.76
N GLY A 541 -17.00 -63.12 -19.31
CA GLY A 541 -18.28 -63.85 -19.20
C GLY A 541 -19.01 -63.57 -17.88
N GLY A 542 -18.96 -62.33 -17.41
CA GLY A 542 -19.79 -61.81 -16.32
C GLY A 542 -20.55 -60.54 -16.74
N SER A 543 -21.31 -59.96 -15.81
CA SER A 543 -22.11 -58.73 -16.02
C SER A 543 -21.34 -57.42 -15.79
N GLY A 544 -20.05 -57.52 -15.52
CA GLY A 544 -19.16 -56.39 -15.31
C GLY A 544 -18.79 -56.15 -13.85
N ALA A 545 -17.58 -55.61 -13.66
CA ALA A 545 -16.95 -55.44 -12.35
C ALA A 545 -15.96 -54.25 -12.38
N PRO A 546 -15.86 -53.45 -11.30
CA PRO A 546 -14.69 -52.60 -11.11
C PRO A 546 -13.42 -53.45 -11.18
N ALA A 547 -12.43 -53.01 -11.95
CA ALA A 547 -11.17 -53.72 -12.10
C ALA A 547 -10.03 -52.82 -11.64
N MET A 548 -9.17 -53.38 -10.78
CA MET A 548 -7.97 -52.72 -10.26
C MET A 548 -6.75 -53.59 -10.53
N VAL A 549 -5.61 -52.99 -10.89
CA VAL A 549 -4.37 -53.75 -10.95
C VAL A 549 -3.84 -54.04 -9.55
N VAL A 550 -3.64 -55.32 -9.22
CA VAL A 550 -3.04 -55.80 -7.96
C VAL A 550 -1.98 -56.86 -8.30
N GLY A 551 -0.76 -56.70 -7.76
CA GLY A 551 0.35 -57.61 -8.06
C GLY A 551 0.70 -57.68 -9.56
N GLY A 552 0.56 -56.58 -10.30
CA GLY A 552 0.85 -56.50 -11.73
C GLY A 552 -0.19 -57.16 -12.65
N ARG A 553 -1.35 -57.57 -12.13
CA ARG A 553 -2.45 -58.19 -12.88
C ARG A 553 -3.77 -57.48 -12.57
N TRP A 554 -4.68 -57.44 -13.53
CA TRP A 554 -6.03 -56.92 -13.30
C TRP A 554 -6.81 -57.86 -12.37
N SER A 555 -7.32 -57.35 -11.26
CA SER A 555 -8.24 -58.01 -10.33
C SER A 555 -9.61 -57.35 -10.47
N CYS A 556 -10.66 -58.15 -10.67
CA CYS A 556 -12.03 -57.70 -10.80
C CYS A 556 -12.75 -57.88 -9.47
N LEU A 557 -13.20 -56.77 -8.90
CA LEU A 557 -13.80 -56.62 -7.56
C LEU A 557 -15.32 -56.87 -7.55
#